data_AF-A0A6V7LDW5-F1
#
_entry.id   AF-A0A6V7LDW5-F1
#
_cell.length_a   1.000
_cell.length_b   1.000
_cell.length_c   1.000
_cell.angle_alpha   90.00
_cell.angle_beta   90.00
_cell.angle_gamma   90.00
#
_symmetry.space_group_name_H-M   'P 1'
#
loop_
_entity.id
_entity.type
_entity.pdbx_description
1 polymer ?
#
loop_
_entity_poly.entity_id
_entity_poly.type
_entity_poly.pdbx_seq_one_letter_code
_entity_poly.pdbx_strand_id
1 'polypeptide(L)' 'ASDEKRSQKEIGDIAGVADVTIRQSYKLMYPHAAKLFPDDFKFTIPIDQLPQM' A
#
# COMPACT_ATOMS: atom_id res chain seq x y z
N ALA A 1 -6.13 5.46 -1.18
CA ALA A 1 -5.95 4.10 -1.72
C ALA A 1 -7.11 3.73 -2.62
N SER A 2 -6.84 2.77 -3.52
CA SER A 2 -7.75 2.17 -4.50
C SER A 2 -9.08 1.71 -3.87
N ASP A 3 -10.11 1.68 -4.72
CA ASP A 3 -11.39 1.05 -4.40
C ASP A 3 -11.24 -0.48 -4.26
N GLU A 4 -10.35 -1.06 -5.06
CA GLU A 4 -10.04 -2.48 -5.00
C GLU A 4 -8.91 -2.74 -4.00
N LYS A 5 -9.26 -3.39 -2.89
CA LYS A 5 -8.33 -3.76 -1.83
C LYS A 5 -7.90 -5.21 -2.02
N ARG A 6 -6.59 -5.44 -2.08
CA ARG A 6 -5.99 -6.77 -2.11
C ARG A 6 -5.29 -7.06 -0.78
N SER A 7 -5.39 -8.30 -0.31
CA SER A 7 -4.75 -8.69 0.96
C SER A 7 -3.24 -8.88 0.78
N GLN A 8 -2.44 -8.70 1.85
CA GLN A 8 -0.99 -8.97 1.80
C GLN A 8 -0.69 -10.38 1.32
N LYS A 9 -1.45 -11.36 1.82
CA LYS A 9 -1.33 -12.76 1.42
C LYS A 9 -1.55 -12.95 -0.08
N GLU A 10 -2.63 -12.39 -0.62
CA GLU A 10 -2.91 -12.50 -2.06
C GLU A 10 -1.81 -11.87 -2.92
N ILE A 11 -1.30 -10.71 -2.50
CA ILE A 11 -0.18 -10.05 -3.18
C ILE A 11 1.08 -10.92 -3.09
N GLY A 12 1.37 -11.50 -1.92
CA GLY A 12 2.51 -12.37 -1.68
C GLY A 12 2.46 -13.66 -2.51
N ASP A 13 1.29 -14.30 -2.56
CA ASP A 13 1.04 -15.52 -3.33
C ASP A 13 1.26 -15.29 -4.84
N ILE A 14 0.86 -14.13 -5.38
CA ILE A 14 1.05 -13.78 -6.80
C ILE A 14 2.48 -13.35 -7.10
N ALA A 15 3.06 -12.50 -6.25
CA ALA A 15 4.40 -11.95 -6.46
C ALA A 15 5.52 -12.92 -6.06
N GLY A 16 5.19 -14.03 -5.39
CA GLY A 16 6.17 -15.01 -4.91
C GLY A 16 7.02 -14.50 -3.74
N VAL A 17 6.47 -13.59 -2.93
CA VAL A 17 7.18 -12.98 -1.79
C VAL A 17 6.47 -13.27 -0.48
N ALA A 18 7.24 -13.32 0.61
CA ALA A 18 6.67 -13.44 1.95
C ALA A 18 5.95 -12.15 2.38
N ASP A 19 4.85 -12.29 3.13
CA ASP A 19 4.07 -11.17 3.68
C ASP A 19 4.93 -10.16 4.46
N VAL A 20 5.96 -10.65 5.16
CA VAL A 20 6.90 -9.80 5.91
C VAL A 20 7.66 -8.84 4.98
N THR A 21 8.01 -9.26 3.78
CA THR A 21 8.70 -8.43 2.79
C THR A 21 7.79 -7.29 2.32
N ILE A 22 6.51 -7.60 2.06
CA ILE A 22 5.50 -6.59 1.70
C ILE A 22 5.35 -5.56 2.82
N ARG A 23 5.24 -6.02 4.08
CA ARG A 23 5.09 -5.14 5.23
C ARG A 23 6.30 -4.23 5.45
N GLN A 24 7.51 -4.76 5.32
CA GLN A 24 8.73 -3.96 5.50
C GLN A 24 8.89 -2.91 4.39
N SER A 25 8.67 -3.29 3.13
CA SER A 25 8.69 -2.35 2.01
C SER A 25 7.62 -1.26 2.16
N TYR A 26 6.40 -1.63 2.59
CA TYR A 26 5.33 -0.68 2.86
C TYR A 26 5.70 0.32 3.96
N LYS A 27 6.31 -0.13 5.06
CA LYS A 27 6.78 0.74 6.15
C LYS A 27 7.77 1.79 5.69
N LEU A 28 8.67 1.44 4.76
CA LEU A 28 9.64 2.39 4.20
C LEU A 28 8.96 3.44 3.31
N MET A 29 7.88 3.09 2.61
CA MET A 29 7.14 4.00 1.75
C MET A 29 6.14 4.89 2.51
N TYR A 30 5.58 4.41 3.63
CA TYR A 30 4.48 5.08 4.35
C TYR A 30 4.75 6.55 4.71
N PRO A 31 5.94 6.94 5.23
CA PRO A 31 6.24 8.35 5.54
C PRO A 31 6.25 9.27 4.30
N HIS A 32 6.38 8.69 3.12
CA HIS A 32 6.46 9.41 1.85
C HIS A 32 5.20 9.25 1.00
N ALA A 33 4.14 8.60 1.50
CA ALA A 33 2.94 8.26 0.74
C ALA A 33 2.37 9.45 -0.04
N ALA A 34 2.28 10.64 0.58
CA ALA A 34 1.77 11.85 -0.07
C ALA A 34 2.57 12.33 -1.29
N LYS A 35 3.85 11.94 -1.41
CA LYS A 35 4.71 12.28 -2.56
C LYS A 35 4.75 11.18 -3.62
N LEU A 36 4.23 9.99 -3.31
CA LEU A 36 4.31 8.80 -4.17
C LEU A 36 3.05 8.63 -5.02
N PHE A 37 1.92 9.19 -4.61
CA PHE A 37 0.73 9.24 -5.45
C PHE A 37 0.85 10.35 -6.50
N PRO A 38 0.32 10.13 -7.72
CA PRO A 38 0.12 11.21 -8.68
C PRO A 38 -0.75 12.35 -8.12
N ASP A 39 -0.50 13.57 -8.56
CA ASP A 39 -1.25 14.76 -8.12
C ASP A 39 -2.76 14.68 -8.45
N ASP A 40 -3.12 13.94 -9.49
CA ASP A 40 -4.50 13.75 -9.98
C ASP A 40 -5.13 12.42 -9.52
N PHE A 41 -4.47 11.70 -8.60
CA PHE A 41 -4.96 10.41 -8.13
C PHE A 41 -6.31 10.55 -7.39
N LYS A 42 -7.31 9.78 -7.83
CA LYS A 42 -8.63 9.72 -7.18
C LYS A 42 -8.60 8.78 -6.00
N PHE A 43 -8.51 9.35 -4.80
CA PHE A 43 -8.50 8.59 -3.55
C PHE A 43 -9.91 8.11 -3.17
N THR A 44 -10.13 6.80 -3.13
CA THR A 44 -11.29 6.20 -2.44
C THR A 44 -11.11 6.24 -0.92
N ILE A 45 -9.87 6.05 -0.46
CA ILE A 45 -9.46 6.24 0.93
C ILE A 45 -8.41 7.36 1.00
N PRO A 46 -8.61 8.40 1.82
CA PRO A 46 -7.62 9.45 2.06
C PRO A 46 -6.25 8.91 2.53
N ILE A 47 -5.16 9.65 2.26
CA ILE A 47 -3.79 9.21 2.59
C ILE A 47 -3.58 9.01 4.10
N ASP A 48 -4.18 9.87 4.91
CA ASP A 48 -4.15 9.82 6.38
C ASP A 48 -4.92 8.62 6.96
N GLN A 49 -5.80 7.99 6.17
CA GLN A 49 -6.56 6.79 6.54
C GLN A 49 -5.97 5.50 5.94
N LEU A 50 -4.76 5.57 5.37
CA LEU A 50 -4.06 4.38 4.92
C LEU A 50 -3.67 3.48 6.10
N PRO A 51 -3.70 2.14 5.95
CA PRO A 51 -3.38 1.20 7.02
C PRO A 51 -1.99 1.45 7.61
N GLN A 52 -1.91 1.58 8.94
CA GLN A 52 -0.65 1.59 9.67
C GLN A 52 -0.33 0.15 10.09
N MET A 53 0.68 -0.45 9.45
CA MET A 53 1.06 -1.87 9.60
C MET A 53 2.35 -2.05 10.40
#